data_AF-A0A845Y1C8-F1
#
_entry.id   AF-A0A845Y1C8-F1
#
_cell.length_a   1.000
_cell.length_b   1.000
_cell.length_c   1.000
_cell.angle_alpha   90.00
_cell.angle_beta   90.00
_cell.angle_gamma   90.00
#
_symmetry.space_group_name_H-M   'P 1'
#
loop_
_entity.id
_entity.type
_entity.pdbx_description
1 polymer ?
#
loop_
_entity_poly.entity_id
_entity_poly.type
_entity_poly.pdbx_seq_one_letter_code
_entity_poly.pdbx_strand_id
1 'polypeptide(L)'
;MIQNLLSQISQQLQKELTDDISQGQIEIVAQPITESPKQLPHIVIYPGKWEIASTFRSSHPQQLHPEQQNPTIITTSREFKQEFFIDICDPDLINLEKLASLTTGVILTNYKEIIENYNLSTANNYQAQQTSTTHTISQITILEGSYDYLNNTPKVKLKWQVIGQVNFSKSITEFVAPIEEIKINQTVSSQRSA
;
A
#
# COMPACT_ATOMS: atom_id res chain seq x y z
N MET A 1 -3.17 -3.47 1.07
CA MET A 1 -2.30 -2.34 1.42
C MET A 1 -2.80 -1.01 0.84
N ILE A 2 -3.47 -1.01 -0.32
CA ILE A 2 -4.04 0.23 -0.91
C ILE A 2 -5.52 0.50 -0.56
N GLN A 3 -6.11 -0.17 0.43
CA GLN A 3 -7.55 -0.03 0.73
C GLN A 3 -7.94 1.44 0.98
N ASN A 4 -7.10 2.17 1.72
CA ASN A 4 -7.30 3.59 1.98
C ASN A 4 -7.26 4.43 0.69
N LEU A 5 -6.35 4.09 -0.24
CA LEU A 5 -6.33 4.73 -1.55
C LEU A 5 -7.63 4.47 -2.32
N LEU A 6 -8.10 3.22 -2.35
CA LEU A 6 -9.36 2.88 -3.02
C LEU A 6 -10.54 3.63 -2.42
N SER A 7 -10.54 3.84 -1.10
CA SER A 7 -11.52 4.69 -0.39
C SER A 7 -11.46 6.14 -0.86
N GLN A 8 -10.27 6.72 -0.99
CA GLN A 8 -10.11 8.10 -1.47
C GLN A 8 -10.53 8.24 -2.94
N ILE A 9 -10.20 7.26 -3.79
CA ILE A 9 -10.65 7.22 -5.19
C ILE A 9 -12.18 7.14 -5.23
N SER A 10 -12.78 6.24 -4.47
CA SER A 10 -14.25 6.08 -4.39
C SER A 10 -14.93 7.38 -3.94
N GLN A 11 -14.39 8.05 -2.92
CA GLN A 11 -14.91 9.35 -2.46
C GLN A 11 -14.81 10.43 -3.54
N GLN A 12 -13.67 10.51 -4.26
CA GLN A 12 -13.50 11.48 -5.34
C GLN A 12 -14.47 11.21 -6.49
N LEU A 13 -14.63 9.95 -6.90
CA LEU A 13 -15.60 9.56 -7.92
C LEU A 13 -17.03 9.88 -7.49
N GLN A 14 -17.40 9.57 -6.24
CA GLN A 14 -18.73 9.87 -5.72
C GLN A 14 -19.02 11.37 -5.73
N LYS A 15 -18.02 12.20 -5.42
CA LYS A 15 -18.12 13.67 -5.45
C LYS A 15 -18.31 14.19 -6.87
N GLU A 16 -17.43 13.80 -7.79
CA GLU A 16 -17.38 14.36 -9.16
C GLU A 16 -18.46 13.79 -10.09
N LEU A 17 -18.94 12.58 -9.82
CA LEU A 17 -19.97 11.90 -10.62
C LEU A 17 -21.36 11.99 -9.99
N THR A 18 -21.59 12.84 -8.98
CA THR A 18 -22.87 12.92 -8.25
C THR A 18 -24.08 13.09 -9.17
N ASP A 19 -23.91 13.81 -10.29
CA ASP A 19 -24.98 14.05 -11.26
C ASP A 19 -25.19 12.87 -12.25
N ASP A 20 -24.20 11.98 -12.33
CA ASP A 20 -24.19 10.82 -13.24
C ASP A 20 -24.53 9.51 -12.55
N ILE A 21 -24.27 9.40 -11.23
CA ILE A 21 -24.52 8.21 -10.42
C ILE A 21 -25.07 8.59 -9.03
N SER A 22 -26.03 7.81 -8.53
CA SER A 22 -26.57 7.99 -7.18
C SER A 22 -25.58 7.55 -6.09
N GLN A 23 -25.73 8.10 -4.88
CA GLN A 23 -24.95 7.65 -3.71
C GLN A 23 -25.14 6.14 -3.46
N GLY A 24 -24.02 5.46 -3.20
CA GLY A 24 -24.02 4.02 -2.92
C GLY A 24 -23.91 3.13 -4.16
N GLN A 25 -23.85 3.71 -5.36
CA GLN A 25 -23.57 2.94 -6.59
C GLN A 25 -22.07 2.77 -6.86
N ILE A 26 -21.20 3.36 -6.03
CA ILE A 26 -19.77 3.04 -6.02
C ILE A 26 -19.46 2.16 -4.83
N GLU A 27 -18.98 0.95 -5.08
CA GLU A 27 -18.62 0.00 -4.03
C GLU A 27 -17.14 -0.37 -4.10
N ILE A 28 -16.53 -0.56 -2.92
CA ILE A 28 -15.22 -1.19 -2.82
C ILE A 28 -15.44 -2.62 -2.36
N VAL A 29 -15.08 -3.57 -3.21
CA VAL A 29 -15.29 -5.00 -2.96
C VAL A 29 -13.95 -5.74 -2.96
N ALA A 30 -13.98 -6.98 -2.49
CA ALA A 30 -12.78 -7.81 -2.44
C ALA A 30 -12.41 -8.43 -3.80
N GLN A 31 -13.38 -8.62 -4.70
CA GLN A 31 -13.24 -9.38 -5.94
C GLN A 31 -14.12 -8.82 -7.07
N PRO A 32 -13.83 -9.10 -8.35
CA PRO A 32 -14.67 -8.68 -9.46
C PRO A 32 -16.13 -9.09 -9.28
N ILE A 33 -17.06 -8.28 -9.78
CA ILE A 33 -18.48 -8.68 -9.85
C ILE A 33 -18.67 -9.79 -10.89
N THR A 34 -19.32 -10.87 -10.46
CA THR A 34 -19.68 -12.04 -11.28
C THR A 34 -21.17 -12.06 -11.62
N GLU A 35 -21.98 -11.23 -10.98
CA GLU A 35 -23.42 -11.11 -11.18
C GLU A 35 -23.80 -9.68 -11.52
N SER A 36 -24.86 -9.52 -12.30
CA SER A 36 -25.34 -8.20 -12.71
C SER A 36 -25.85 -7.42 -11.50
N PRO A 37 -25.37 -6.19 -11.27
CA PRO A 37 -25.84 -5.36 -10.18
C PRO A 37 -27.36 -5.14 -10.25
N LYS A 38 -28.01 -5.11 -9.08
CA LYS A 38 -29.47 -4.88 -9.00
C LYS A 38 -29.87 -3.45 -9.38
N GLN A 39 -28.92 -2.52 -9.30
CA GLN A 39 -29.10 -1.10 -9.58
C GLN A 39 -27.97 -0.67 -10.51
N LEU A 40 -28.31 0.18 -11.49
CA LEU A 40 -27.40 0.69 -12.51
C LEU A 40 -27.61 2.21 -12.66
N PRO A 41 -26.60 3.00 -13.06
CA PRO A 41 -25.19 2.62 -13.22
C PRO A 41 -24.55 2.12 -11.92
N HIS A 42 -23.56 1.24 -12.04
CA HIS A 42 -22.85 0.67 -10.89
C HIS A 42 -21.34 0.62 -11.14
N ILE A 43 -20.55 1.09 -10.18
CA ILE A 43 -19.09 1.16 -10.23
C ILE A 43 -18.52 0.36 -9.09
N VAL A 44 -17.58 -0.53 -9.39
CA VAL A 44 -16.97 -1.41 -8.41
C VAL A 44 -15.46 -1.28 -8.48
N ILE A 45 -14.82 -1.05 -7.34
CA ILE A 45 -13.38 -0.89 -7.21
C ILE A 45 -12.83 -2.04 -6.37
N TYR A 46 -11.79 -2.73 -6.84
CA TYR A 46 -11.18 -3.84 -6.10
C TYR A 46 -9.67 -3.95 -6.31
N PRO A 47 -8.93 -4.41 -5.29
CA PRO A 47 -7.50 -4.60 -5.41
C PRO A 47 -7.16 -5.77 -6.34
N GLY A 48 -6.05 -5.63 -7.05
CA GLY A 48 -5.45 -6.65 -7.88
C GLY A 48 -4.15 -7.21 -7.30
N LYS A 49 -3.31 -7.74 -8.19
CA LYS A 49 -2.02 -8.34 -7.84
C LYS A 49 -1.13 -7.34 -7.09
N TRP A 50 -0.52 -7.79 -6.00
CA TRP A 50 0.49 -7.04 -5.27
C TRP A 50 1.86 -7.70 -5.46
N GLU A 51 2.86 -6.88 -5.75
CA GLU A 51 4.24 -7.30 -5.95
C GLU A 51 5.18 -6.37 -5.19
N ILE A 52 6.26 -6.93 -4.65
CA ILE A 52 7.34 -6.18 -4.02
C ILE A 52 8.64 -6.51 -4.73
N ALA A 53 9.46 -5.49 -4.97
CA ALA A 53 10.75 -5.69 -5.61
C ALA A 53 11.63 -6.62 -4.76
N SER A 54 12.12 -7.70 -5.38
CA SER A 54 12.93 -8.72 -4.72
C SER A 54 14.35 -8.26 -4.43
N THR A 55 14.84 -7.21 -5.11
CA THR A 55 16.20 -6.72 -4.94
C THR A 55 16.34 -5.90 -3.66
N PHE A 56 17.14 -6.43 -2.72
CA PHE A 56 17.62 -5.69 -1.56
C PHE A 56 18.49 -4.51 -2.02
N ARG A 57 17.92 -3.30 -2.07
CA ARG A 57 18.74 -2.11 -1.79
C ARG A 57 18.76 -1.98 -0.27
N SER A 58 19.70 -2.66 0.37
CA SER A 58 20.09 -2.29 1.73
C SER A 58 20.77 -0.94 1.64
N SER A 59 20.03 0.15 1.87
CA SER A 59 20.68 1.27 2.56
C SER A 59 21.22 0.64 3.83
N HIS A 60 22.55 0.60 3.98
CA HIS A 60 23.18 0.18 5.22
C HIS A 60 22.36 0.74 6.39
N PRO A 61 22.10 -0.03 7.46
CA PRO A 61 21.59 0.58 8.68
C PRO A 61 22.51 1.76 8.95
N GLN A 62 21.94 2.98 9.04
CA GLN A 62 22.68 4.06 9.65
C GLN A 62 23.03 3.51 11.04
N GLN A 63 24.27 3.07 11.20
CA GLN A 63 24.85 2.82 12.51
C GLN A 63 24.88 4.20 13.16
N LEU A 64 23.76 4.57 13.77
CA LEU A 64 23.76 5.51 14.87
C LEU A 64 24.78 4.96 15.85
N HIS A 65 25.70 5.82 16.29
CA HIS A 65 26.79 5.45 17.20
C HIS A 65 26.27 4.54 18.33
N PRO A 66 27.06 3.55 18.79
CA PRO A 66 26.62 2.50 19.72
C PRO A 66 26.05 2.96 21.07
N GLU A 67 26.05 4.26 21.37
CA GLU A 67 25.74 4.77 22.71
C GLU A 67 24.32 5.32 22.90
N GLN A 68 23.41 5.38 21.91
CA GLN A 68 22.22 6.25 22.08
C GLN A 68 20.81 5.76 21.79
N GLN A 69 20.50 4.55 21.31
CA GLN A 69 19.08 4.17 21.15
C GLN A 69 18.81 2.72 21.54
N ASN A 70 18.35 2.57 22.78
CA ASN A 70 17.60 1.42 23.24
C ASN A 70 16.10 1.80 23.20
N PRO A 71 15.28 1.23 22.30
CA PRO A 71 15.58 0.15 21.35
C PRO A 71 16.26 0.64 20.05
N THR A 72 17.09 -0.21 19.47
CA THR A 72 17.67 0.00 18.14
C THR A 72 16.61 -0.26 17.08
N ILE A 73 16.43 0.66 16.12
CA ILE A 73 15.45 0.52 15.04
C ILE A 73 16.18 0.20 13.73
N ILE A 74 15.85 -0.93 13.12
CA ILE A 74 16.31 -1.28 11.77
C ILE A 74 15.21 -0.94 10.77
N THR A 75 15.52 -0.13 9.76
CA THR A 75 14.59 0.24 8.69
C THR A 75 15.06 -0.28 7.33
N THR A 76 14.15 -0.81 6.52
CA THR A 76 14.40 -1.27 5.16
C THR A 76 13.29 -0.78 4.24
N SER A 77 13.66 -0.17 3.10
CA SER A 77 12.68 0.31 2.10
C SER A 77 12.67 -0.58 0.85
N ARG A 78 11.47 -0.82 0.30
CA ARG A 78 11.27 -1.57 -0.95
C ARG A 78 10.24 -0.88 -1.81
N GLU A 79 10.48 -0.89 -3.12
CA GLU A 79 9.43 -0.53 -4.08
C GLU A 79 8.37 -1.64 -4.12
N PHE A 80 7.10 -1.25 -4.19
CA PHE A 80 5.99 -2.15 -4.46
C PHE A 80 5.21 -1.67 -5.68
N LYS A 81 4.56 -2.63 -6.35
CA LYS A 81 3.55 -2.39 -7.38
C LYS A 81 2.27 -3.05 -6.92
N GLN A 82 1.16 -2.35 -7.02
CA GLN A 82 -0.16 -2.93 -6.76
C GLN A 82 -1.12 -2.59 -7.87
N GLU A 83 -1.71 -3.59 -8.49
CA GLU A 83 -2.82 -3.41 -9.42
C GLU A 83 -4.11 -3.10 -8.67
N PHE A 84 -5.02 -2.41 -9.33
CA PHE A 84 -6.43 -2.34 -8.93
C PHE A 84 -7.30 -2.24 -10.17
N PHE A 85 -8.58 -2.53 -10.01
CA PHE A 85 -9.53 -2.55 -11.11
C PHE A 85 -10.74 -1.70 -10.76
N ILE A 86 -11.33 -1.13 -11.81
CA ILE A 86 -12.63 -0.47 -11.75
C ILE A 86 -13.52 -1.11 -12.80
N ASP A 87 -14.57 -1.77 -12.34
CA ASP A 87 -15.62 -2.32 -13.17
C ASP A 87 -16.80 -1.34 -13.19
N ILE A 88 -17.29 -0.99 -14.37
CA ILE A 88 -18.40 -0.05 -14.58
C ILE A 88 -19.47 -0.79 -15.37
N CYS A 89 -20.70 -0.81 -14.88
CA CYS A 89 -21.84 -1.43 -15.54
C CYS A 89 -22.94 -0.40 -15.77
N ASP A 90 -23.48 -0.37 -16.97
CA ASP A 90 -24.64 0.45 -17.33
C ASP A 90 -25.37 -0.20 -18.52
N PRO A 91 -26.72 -0.17 -18.59
CA PRO A 91 -27.44 -0.75 -19.71
C PRO A 91 -27.29 0.05 -21.02
N ASP A 92 -27.00 1.34 -20.95
CA ASP A 92 -26.76 2.21 -22.10
C ASP A 92 -25.26 2.32 -22.40
N LEU A 93 -24.88 1.97 -23.64
CA LEU A 93 -23.50 2.02 -24.08
C LEU A 93 -22.94 3.44 -24.10
N ILE A 94 -23.77 4.44 -24.41
CA ILE A 94 -23.34 5.84 -24.45
C ILE A 94 -23.03 6.30 -23.02
N ASN A 95 -23.92 6.01 -22.07
CA ASN A 95 -23.68 6.34 -20.67
C ASN A 95 -22.50 5.55 -20.09
N LEU A 96 -22.33 4.28 -20.47
CA LEU A 96 -21.19 3.46 -20.06
C LEU A 96 -19.86 4.06 -20.53
N GLU A 97 -19.76 4.46 -21.79
CA GLU A 97 -18.56 5.10 -22.35
C GLU A 97 -18.26 6.43 -21.65
N LYS A 98 -19.31 7.24 -21.42
CA LYS A 98 -19.22 8.49 -20.66
C LYS A 98 -18.67 8.22 -19.26
N LEU A 99 -19.26 7.29 -18.51
CA LEU A 99 -18.85 6.97 -17.13
C LEU A 99 -17.41 6.44 -17.07
N ALA A 100 -17.01 5.58 -18.01
CA ALA A 100 -15.63 5.09 -18.09
C ALA A 100 -14.63 6.23 -18.36
N SER A 101 -14.99 7.15 -19.26
CA SER A 101 -14.18 8.31 -19.60
C SER A 101 -14.07 9.28 -18.42
N LEU A 102 -15.19 9.60 -17.77
CA LEU A 102 -15.23 10.47 -16.61
C LEU A 102 -14.48 9.87 -15.42
N THR A 103 -14.68 8.57 -15.13
CA THR A 103 -13.95 7.85 -14.07
C THR A 103 -12.44 7.97 -14.27
N THR A 104 -11.97 7.75 -15.50
CA THR A 104 -10.56 7.89 -15.86
C THR A 104 -10.09 9.33 -15.70
N GLY A 105 -10.86 10.29 -16.22
CA GLY A 105 -10.55 11.72 -16.14
C GLY A 105 -10.47 12.23 -14.70
N VAL A 106 -11.39 11.81 -13.82
CA VAL A 106 -11.40 12.16 -12.40
C VAL A 106 -10.13 11.68 -11.71
N ILE A 107 -9.72 10.42 -11.91
CA ILE A 107 -8.50 9.88 -11.30
C ILE A 107 -7.27 10.63 -11.82
N LEU A 108 -7.16 10.81 -13.14
CA LEU A 108 -6.00 11.45 -13.77
C LEU A 108 -5.90 12.95 -13.48
N THR A 109 -7.01 13.63 -13.20
CA THR A 109 -6.99 15.07 -12.86
C THR A 109 -6.65 15.27 -11.38
N ASN A 110 -7.13 14.37 -10.51
CA ASN A 110 -6.99 14.50 -9.06
C ASN A 110 -5.85 13.64 -8.46
N TYR A 111 -5.02 12.99 -9.29
CA TYR A 111 -4.03 12.02 -8.81
C TYR A 111 -3.06 12.60 -7.78
N LYS A 112 -2.67 13.88 -7.90
CA LYS A 112 -1.76 14.52 -6.94
C LYS A 112 -2.38 14.59 -5.55
N GLU A 113 -3.58 15.14 -5.47
CA GLU A 113 -4.33 15.26 -4.21
C GLU A 113 -4.61 13.88 -3.60
N ILE A 114 -5.00 12.89 -4.41
CA ILE A 114 -5.22 11.52 -3.97
C ILE A 114 -3.92 10.93 -3.38
N ILE A 115 -2.78 11.09 -4.05
CA ILE A 115 -1.48 10.58 -3.56
C ILE A 115 -1.05 11.29 -2.29
N GLU A 116 -1.19 12.62 -2.23
CA GLU A 116 -0.83 13.43 -1.06
C GLU A 116 -1.67 13.04 0.16
N ASN A 117 -3.00 12.95 -0.01
CA ASN A 117 -3.92 12.55 1.05
C ASN A 117 -3.65 11.11 1.53
N TYR A 118 -3.28 10.19 0.62
CA TYR A 118 -2.81 8.87 1.02
C TYR A 118 -1.53 8.97 1.83
N ASN A 119 -0.49 9.63 1.33
CA ASN A 119 0.82 9.67 1.98
C ASN A 119 0.83 10.37 3.34
N LEU A 120 -0.09 11.32 3.57
CA LEU A 120 -0.26 12.00 4.86
C LEU A 120 -1.09 11.18 5.86
N SER A 121 -1.81 10.15 5.40
CA SER A 121 -2.69 9.35 6.24
C SER A 121 -1.92 8.36 7.13
N THR A 122 -2.24 8.36 8.42
CA THR A 122 -1.73 7.34 9.36
C THR A 122 -2.34 5.97 9.15
N ALA A 123 -3.45 5.85 8.39
CA ALA A 123 -4.09 4.58 8.06
C ALA A 123 -3.21 3.66 7.19
N ASN A 124 -2.11 4.19 6.67
CA ASN A 124 -1.12 3.47 5.89
C ASN A 124 0.09 3.00 6.73
N ASN A 125 -0.01 3.17 8.06
CA ASN A 125 0.94 2.65 9.03
C ASN A 125 0.33 1.43 9.73
N TYR A 126 0.95 0.26 9.54
CA TYR A 126 0.54 -0.96 10.21
C TYR A 126 1.63 -1.37 11.19
N GLN A 127 1.26 -1.63 12.45
CA GLN A 127 2.19 -2.06 13.49
C GLN A 127 1.75 -3.39 14.08
N ALA A 128 2.70 -4.32 14.20
CA ALA A 128 2.55 -5.56 14.93
C ALA A 128 3.75 -5.72 15.86
N GLN A 129 3.52 -5.55 17.16
CA GLN A 129 4.56 -5.62 18.20
C GLN A 129 5.75 -4.68 17.88
N GLN A 130 6.92 -5.27 17.64
CA GLN A 130 8.17 -4.59 17.33
C GLN A 130 8.33 -4.25 15.84
N THR A 131 7.41 -4.68 14.98
CA THR A 131 7.48 -4.42 13.54
C THR A 131 6.46 -3.37 13.13
N SER A 132 6.87 -2.46 12.26
CA SER A 132 5.95 -1.53 11.60
C SER A 132 6.20 -1.49 10.10
N THR A 133 5.15 -1.18 9.36
CA THR A 133 5.19 -0.96 7.91
C THR A 133 4.49 0.35 7.58
N THR A 134 5.12 1.15 6.75
CA THR A 134 4.57 2.41 6.25
C THR A 134 4.58 2.38 4.74
N HIS A 135 3.44 2.69 4.14
CA HIS A 135 3.26 2.71 2.69
C HIS A 135 3.17 4.14 2.18
N THR A 136 3.94 4.45 1.13
CA THR A 136 3.81 5.68 0.37
C THR A 136 3.61 5.36 -1.11
N ILE A 137 2.80 6.17 -1.80
CA ILE A 137 2.55 6.05 -3.23
C ILE A 137 3.28 7.19 -3.94
N SER A 138 3.88 6.88 -5.08
CA SER A 138 4.52 7.86 -5.96
C SER A 138 3.78 8.03 -7.28
N GLN A 139 3.04 7.00 -7.71
CA GLN A 139 2.43 6.99 -9.04
C GLN A 139 1.14 6.18 -9.06
N ILE A 140 0.16 6.67 -9.84
CA ILE A 140 -1.05 5.97 -10.25
C ILE A 140 -1.08 6.00 -11.78
N THR A 141 -1.35 4.87 -12.44
CA THR A 141 -1.32 4.77 -13.91
C THR A 141 -2.38 3.80 -14.40
N ILE A 142 -3.05 4.15 -15.49
CA ILE A 142 -3.94 3.24 -16.21
C ILE A 142 -3.10 2.29 -17.08
N LEU A 143 -3.42 1.01 -17.04
CA LEU A 143 -2.73 -0.01 -17.84
C LEU A 143 -3.53 -0.34 -19.11
N GLU A 144 -4.81 -0.65 -18.95
CA GLU A 144 -5.68 -1.06 -20.05
C GLU A 144 -7.15 -0.88 -19.68
N GLY A 145 -8.00 -0.77 -20.70
CA GLY A 145 -9.45 -0.86 -20.59
C GLY A 145 -9.94 -2.02 -21.46
N SER A 146 -10.88 -2.79 -20.94
CA SER A 146 -11.52 -3.89 -21.67
C SER A 146 -13.02 -3.75 -21.56
N TYR A 147 -13.71 -4.16 -22.62
CA TYR A 147 -15.15 -4.18 -22.70
C TYR A 147 -15.64 -5.62 -22.61
N ASP A 148 -16.70 -5.84 -21.84
CA ASP A 148 -17.25 -7.15 -21.54
C ASP A 148 -18.77 -7.05 -21.31
N TYR A 149 -19.42 -8.20 -21.08
CA TYR A 149 -20.81 -8.28 -20.66
C TYR A 149 -20.96 -9.13 -19.40
N LEU A 150 -21.76 -8.65 -18.45
CA LEU A 150 -22.14 -9.37 -17.25
C LEU A 150 -23.62 -9.75 -17.34
N ASN A 151 -23.91 -11.00 -17.70
CA ASN A 151 -25.27 -11.51 -17.98
C ASN A 151 -26.11 -10.55 -18.87
N ASN A 152 -25.58 -10.18 -20.04
CA ASN A 152 -26.16 -9.23 -21.00
C ASN A 152 -26.19 -7.76 -20.56
N THR A 153 -25.63 -7.40 -19.39
CA THR A 153 -25.38 -6.00 -19.02
C THR A 153 -24.01 -5.57 -19.54
N PRO A 154 -23.90 -4.52 -20.37
CA PRO A 154 -22.63 -3.96 -20.80
C PRO A 154 -21.75 -3.58 -19.61
N LYS A 155 -20.44 -3.85 -19.75
CA LYS A 155 -19.45 -3.60 -18.71
C LYS A 155 -18.14 -3.10 -19.31
N VAL A 156 -17.56 -2.08 -18.68
CA VAL A 156 -16.16 -1.69 -18.91
C VAL A 156 -15.35 -2.06 -17.68
N LYS A 157 -14.21 -2.72 -17.90
CA LYS A 157 -13.22 -3.01 -16.88
C LYS A 157 -11.95 -2.23 -17.16
N LEU A 158 -11.60 -1.34 -16.25
CA LEU A 158 -10.38 -0.54 -16.27
C LEU A 158 -9.36 -1.16 -15.32
N LYS A 159 -8.16 -1.45 -15.84
CA LYS A 159 -7.04 -1.94 -15.05
C LYS A 159 -6.07 -0.80 -14.78
N TRP A 160 -5.70 -0.65 -13.52
CA TRP A 160 -4.80 0.38 -13.04
C TRP A 160 -3.65 -0.24 -12.24
N GLN A 161 -2.58 0.54 -12.08
CA GLN A 161 -1.43 0.21 -11.25
C GLN A 161 -1.06 1.41 -10.40
N VAL A 162 -0.70 1.12 -9.16
CA VAL A 162 0.03 2.05 -8.31
C VAL A 162 1.44 1.55 -8.04
N ILE A 163 2.37 2.48 -7.97
CA ILE A 163 3.76 2.23 -7.62
C ILE A 163 4.08 3.09 -6.41
N GLY A 164 4.83 2.52 -5.48
CA GLY A 164 5.16 3.19 -4.23
C GLY A 164 6.29 2.53 -3.48
N GLN A 165 6.54 2.99 -2.26
CA GLN A 165 7.50 2.40 -1.35
C GLN A 165 6.80 1.85 -0.11
N VAL A 166 7.29 0.72 0.37
CA VAL A 166 6.99 0.18 1.68
C VAL A 166 8.25 0.22 2.52
N ASN A 167 8.18 0.91 3.65
CA ASN A 167 9.22 0.96 4.66
C ASN A 167 8.88 -0.04 5.76
N PHE A 168 9.76 -1.00 6.00
CA PHE A 168 9.68 -1.94 7.11
C PHE A 168 10.61 -1.47 8.21
N SER A 169 10.10 -1.32 9.42
CA SER A 169 10.90 -1.01 10.59
C SER A 169 10.77 -2.13 11.62
N LYS A 170 11.87 -2.48 12.30
CA LYS A 170 11.89 -3.43 13.41
C LYS A 170 12.65 -2.84 14.58
N SER A 171 11.98 -2.76 15.73
CA SER A 171 12.59 -2.40 17.01
C SER A 171 13.24 -3.63 17.63
N ILE A 172 14.53 -3.55 17.93
CA ILE A 172 15.28 -4.58 18.64
C ILE A 172 15.54 -4.07 20.06
N THR A 173 15.02 -4.80 21.04
CA THR A 173 15.38 -4.62 22.45
C THR A 173 16.53 -5.58 22.72
N GLU A 174 17.77 -5.09 22.74
CA GLU A 174 18.90 -5.92 23.16
C GLU A 174 18.79 -6.18 24.67
N PHE A 175 18.67 -7.43 25.07
CA PHE A 175 19.06 -7.86 26.43
C PHE A 175 20.58 -7.94 26.45
N VAL A 176 21.25 -6.84 26.78
CA VAL A 176 22.67 -6.87 27.13
C VAL A 176 22.76 -7.45 28.54
N ALA A 177 22.85 -8.78 28.67
CA ALA A 177 23.45 -9.35 29.86
C ALA A 177 24.96 -9.12 29.73
N PRO A 178 25.60 -8.30 30.58
CA PRO A 178 27.04 -8.14 30.52
C PRO A 178 27.68 -9.52 30.71
N ILE A 179 28.57 -9.90 29.79
CA ILE A 179 29.44 -11.07 29.97
C ILE A 179 30.27 -10.77 31.21
N GLU A 180 30.11 -11.56 32.28
CA GLU A 180 30.94 -11.43 33.48
C GLU A 180 32.41 -11.54 33.10
N GLU A 181 33.18 -10.50 33.43
CA GLU A 181 34.61 -10.45 33.24
C GLU A 181 35.27 -11.52 34.13
N ILE A 182 35.77 -12.60 33.51
CA ILE A 182 36.49 -13.64 34.23
C ILE A 182 37.84 -13.06 34.69
N LYS A 183 37.96 -12.77 35.99
CA LYS A 183 39.26 -12.44 36.61
C LYS A 183 40.19 -13.65 36.56
N ILE A 184 41.20 -13.59 35.71
CA ILE A 184 42.31 -14.56 35.73
C ILE A 184 43.25 -14.16 36.87
N ASN A 185 43.16 -14.85 38.00
CA ASN A 185 44.15 -14.71 39.08
C ASN A 185 45.44 -15.45 38.69
N GLN A 186 46.45 -14.72 38.17
CA GLN A 186 47.80 -15.25 38.04
C GLN A 186 48.55 -15.10 39.37
N THR A 187 48.55 -16.14 40.19
CA THR A 187 49.49 -16.26 41.32
C THR A 187 50.82 -16.77 40.78
N VAL A 188 51.75 -15.86 40.47
CA VAL A 188 53.14 -16.23 40.18
C VAL A 188 53.88 -16.36 41.52
N SER A 189 54.07 -17.61 41.97
CA SER A 189 54.91 -17.93 43.12
C SER A 189 56.38 -17.82 42.70
N SER A 190 57.06 -16.75 43.13
CA SER A 190 58.50 -16.60 42.98
C SER A 190 59.23 -17.34 44.10
N GLN A 191 59.54 -18.62 43.89
CA GLN A 191 60.61 -19.28 44.67
C GLN A 191 61.92 -19.23 43.87
N ARG A 192 62.78 -18.29 44.25
CA ARG A 192 64.24 -18.41 44.05
C ARG A 192 64.84 -18.81 45.38
N SER A 193 65.22 -20.08 45.51
CA SER A 193 66.15 -20.51 46.56
C SER A 193 67.57 -20.19 46.12
N ALA A 194 68.36 -19.63 47.05
CA ALA A 194 69.80 -19.41 46.92
C ALA A 194 70.59 -20.71 47.03
#